data_AF-A0A4T0KD13-F1
#
_entry.id   AF-A0A4T0KD13-F1
#
_cell.length_a   1.000
_cell.length_b   1.000
_cell.length_c   1.000
_cell.angle_alpha   90.00
_cell.angle_beta   90.00
_cell.angle_gamma   90.00
#
_symmetry.space_group_name_H-M   'P 1'
#
loop_
_entity.id
_entity.type
_entity.pdbx_description
1 polymer ?
#
loop_
_entity_poly.entity_id
_entity_poly.type
_entity_poly.pdbx_seq_one_letter_code
_entity_poly.pdbx_strand_id
1 'polypeptide(L)' 'MIESTDGGQITVTMNRDSDYSNCKFIEIVGKVQSEIALLEFTNIPLGDDLDLGSIDRVIQAMLKHRDIF' A
#
# COMPACT_ATOMS: atom_id res chain seq x y z
N MET A 1 0.87 -12.15 -0.82
CA MET A 1 1.23 -11.21 0.26
C MET A 1 1.95 -10.04 -0.37
N ILE A 2 1.78 -8.84 0.18
CA ILE A 2 2.41 -7.60 -0.30
C ILE A 2 3.21 -7.02 0.85
N GLU A 3 4.41 -6.53 0.55
CA GLU A 3 5.27 -5.85 1.50
C GLU A 3 4.94 -4.34 1.51
N SER A 4 4.74 -3.80 2.70
CA SER A 4 4.51 -2.39 2.97
C SER A 4 5.85 -1.65 3.09
N THR A 5 5.83 -0.31 3.11
CA THR A 5 7.05 0.52 3.15
C THR A 5 7.89 0.33 4.41
N ASP A 6 7.30 -0.20 5.47
CA ASP A 6 7.95 -0.55 6.75
C ASP A 6 8.48 -1.99 6.80
N GLY A 7 8.38 -2.74 5.69
CA GLY A 7 8.74 -4.15 5.61
C GLY A 7 7.70 -5.11 6.19
N GLY A 8 6.56 -4.60 6.68
CA GLY A 8 5.44 -5.42 7.13
C GLY A 8 4.79 -6.14 5.95
N GLN A 9 4.28 -7.36 6.18
CA GLN A 9 3.55 -8.11 5.15
C GLN A 9 2.05 -8.07 5.40
N ILE A 10 1.29 -7.74 4.35
CA ILE A 10 -0.17 -7.74 4.35
C ILE A 10 -0.73 -8.77 3.38
N THR A 11 -1.85 -9.37 3.76
CA THR A 11 -2.68 -10.19 2.88
C THR A 11 -3.75 -9.31 2.25
N VAL A 12 -3.80 -9.29 0.92
CA VAL A 12 -4.82 -8.54 0.18
C VAL A 12 -5.79 -9.52 -0.46
N THR A 13 -7.07 -9.37 -0.14
CA THR A 13 -8.15 -10.01 -0.88
C THR A 13 -8.40 -9.18 -2.14
N MET A 14 -7.90 -9.68 -3.27
CA MET A 14 -7.98 -9.03 -4.58
C MET A 14 -9.39 -9.09 -5.16
N ASN A 15 -9.75 -8.11 -5.97
CA ASN A 15 -10.94 -8.17 -6.81
C ASN A 15 -10.69 -9.06 -8.04
N ARG A 16 -11.77 -9.49 -8.70
CA ARG A 16 -11.69 -10.36 -9.87
C ARG A 16 -10.86 -9.76 -11.02
N ASP A 17 -10.90 -8.44 -11.14
CA ASP A 17 -10.26 -7.70 -12.23
C ASP A 17 -8.89 -7.13 -11.84
N SER A 18 -8.40 -7.42 -10.62
CA SER A 18 -7.11 -6.94 -10.14
C SER A 18 -5.96 -7.68 -10.84
N ASP A 19 -5.01 -6.93 -11.39
CA ASP A 19 -3.80 -7.46 -12.02
C ASP A 19 -2.56 -6.75 -11.48
N TYR A 20 -1.74 -7.48 -10.72
CA TYR A 20 -0.51 -6.98 -10.10
C TYR A 20 0.75 -7.42 -10.87
N SER A 21 0.59 -8.11 -12.00
CA SER A 21 1.71 -8.78 -12.69
C SER A 21 2.64 -7.82 -13.42
N ASN A 22 2.19 -6.60 -13.70
CA ASN A 22 2.87 -5.67 -14.61
C ASN A 22 3.69 -4.57 -13.92
N CYS A 23 3.78 -4.59 -12.58
CA CYS A 23 4.55 -3.59 -11.84
C CYS A 23 5.04 -4.14 -10.49
N LYS A 24 6.19 -3.65 -10.04
CA LYS A 24 6.74 -3.96 -8.73
C LYS A 24 6.00 -3.23 -7.60
N PHE A 25 5.58 -1.99 -7.84
CA PHE A 25 4.91 -1.16 -6.85
C PHE A 25 3.49 -0.84 -7.28
N ILE A 26 2.58 -0.89 -6.31
CA ILE A 26 1.14 -0.73 -6.52
C ILE A 26 0.54 0.03 -5.35
N GLU A 27 -0.36 0.96 -5.64
CA GLU A 27 -1.23 1.55 -4.65
C GLU A 27 -2.51 0.72 -4.55
N ILE A 28 -2.92 0.39 -3.32
CA ILE A 28 -4.13 -0.40 -3.06
C ILE A 28 -5.00 0.39 -2.09
N VAL A 29 -6.23 0.69 -2.52
CA VAL A 29 -7.25 1.33 -1.70
C VAL A 29 -8.29 0.28 -1.33
N GLY A 30 -8.58 0.17 -0.04
CA GLY A 30 -9.46 -0.87 0.45
C GLY A 30 -9.84 -0.70 1.92
N LYS A 31 -10.50 -1.72 2.46
CA LYS A 31 -10.90 -1.79 3.86
C LYS A 31 -10.00 -2.73 4.64
N VAL A 32 -9.44 -2.25 5.75
CA VAL A 32 -8.73 -3.09 6.73
C VAL A 32 -9.71 -4.07 7.37
N GLN A 33 -9.42 -5.36 7.28
CA GLN A 33 -10.24 -6.44 7.83
C GLN A 33 -9.65 -7.00 9.14
N SER A 34 -8.32 -6.95 9.28
CA SER A 34 -7.59 -7.30 10.50
C SER A 34 -6.22 -6.61 10.48
N GLU A 35 -5.39 -6.83 11.51
CA GLU A 35 -4.04 -6.25 11.61
C GLU A 35 -3.15 -6.51 10.39
N ILE A 36 -3.36 -7.64 9.68
CA ILE A 36 -2.53 -8.05 8.55
C ILE A 36 -3.35 -8.32 7.28
N ALA A 37 -4.62 -7.89 7.21
CA ALA A 37 -5.49 -8.19 6.08
C ALA A 37 -6.26 -6.96 5.58
N LEU A 38 -6.32 -6.82 4.26
CA LEU A 38 -7.02 -5.73 3.55
C LEU A 38 -7.92 -6.32 2.44
N LEU A 39 -9.16 -5.86 2.37
CA LEU A 39 -10.07 -6.12 1.25
C LEU A 39 -9.94 -4.98 0.24
N GLU A 40 -9.52 -5.30 -0.99
CA GLU A 40 -9.31 -4.31 -2.05
C GLU A 40 -10.64 -3.74 -2.58
N PHE A 41 -10.68 -2.43 -2.86
CA PHE A 41 -11.72 -1.79 -3.67
C PHE A 41 -11.19 -1.39 -5.05
N THR A 42 -9.99 -0.83 -5.10
CA THR A 42 -9.30 -0.46 -6.35
C THR A 42 -7.80 -0.50 -6.13
N ASN A 43 -7.05 -0.56 -7.24
CA ASN A 43 -5.61 -0.49 -7.25
C ASN A 43 -5.11 0.35 -8.43
N ILE A 44 -3.90 0.88 -8.34
CA ILE A 44 -3.22 1.60 -9.42
C ILE A 44 -1.75 1.18 -9.46
N PRO A 45 -1.21 0.74 -10.62
CA PRO A 45 0.20 0.43 -10.77
C PRO A 45 1.04 1.71 -10.66
N LEU A 46 2.08 1.68 -9.83
CA LEU A 46 3.03 2.78 -9.64
C LEU A 46 4.35 2.59 -10.42
N GLY A 47 4.48 1.46 -11.12
CA GLY A 47 5.68 1.10 -11.87
C GLY A 47 6.76 0.48 -11.00
N ASP A 48 8.01 0.56 -11.47
CA ASP A 48 9.14 -0.18 -10.89
C ASP A 48 10.19 0.70 -10.21
N ASP A 49 10.09 2.03 -10.39
CA ASP A 49 11.08 3.02 -9.94
C ASP A 49 10.48 3.95 -8.87
N LEU A 50 10.13 3.37 -7.72
CA LEU A 50 9.61 4.09 -6.56
C LEU A 50 10.52 3.87 -5.35
N ASP A 51 10.91 4.98 -4.69
CA ASP A 51 11.66 4.95 -3.44
C ASP A 51 10.70 4.82 -2.24
N LEU A 52 10.46 3.58 -1.81
CA LEU A 52 9.64 3.29 -0.63
C LEU A 52 10.19 3.93 0.65
N GLY A 53 11.49 4.17 0.75
CA GLY A 53 12.09 4.83 1.91
C GLY A 53 11.75 6.32 1.99
N SER A 54 11.56 6.98 0.85
CA SER A 54 11.03 8.35 0.81
C SER A 54 9.53 8.38 1.15
N ILE A 55 8.75 7.42 0.66
CA ILE A 55 7.32 7.29 0.99
C ILE A 55 7.10 7.05 2.49
N ASP A 56 7.85 6.12 3.10
CA ASP A 56 7.75 5.87 4.54
C ASP A 56 8.02 7.16 5.35
N ARG A 57 9.06 7.93 5.00
CA ARG A 57 9.36 9.21 5.67
C ARG A 57 8.20 10.21 5.58
N VAL A 58 7.51 10.26 4.44
CA VAL A 58 6.31 11.11 4.28
C VAL A 58 5.19 10.60 5.19
N ILE A 59 4.93 9.28 5.23
CA ILE A 59 3.93 8.68 6.13
C ILE A 59 4.24 9.00 7.60
N GLN A 60 5.50 8.84 8.02
CA GLN A 60 5.92 9.18 9.39
C GLN A 60 5.72 10.67 9.70
N ALA A 61 5.99 11.56 8.75
CA ALA A 61 5.73 12.99 8.91
C ALA A 61 4.24 13.29 9.04
N MET A 62 3.39 12.66 8.22
CA MET A 62 1.93 12.80 8.29
C MET A 62 1.39 12.31 9.64
N LEU A 63 1.86 11.15 10.11
CA LEU A 63 1.45 10.58 11.40
C LEU A 63 1.91 11.43 12.58
N LYS A 64 3.04 12.14 12.46
CA LYS A 64 3.57 13.04 13.48
C LYS A 64 2.85 14.39 13.52
N HIS A 65 2.40 14.89 12.37
CA HIS A 65 1.77 16.21 12.20
C HIS A 65 0.29 16.07 11.78
N ARG A 66 -0.50 15.31 12.56
CA ARG A 66 -1.92 15.03 12.28
C ARG A 66 -2.85 16.25 12.33
N ASP A 67 -2.35 17.39 12.76
CA ASP A 67 -3.09 18.65 12.79
C ASP A 67 -3.22 19.28 11.40
N ILE A 68 -2.36 18.89 10.46
CA ILE A 68 -2.31 19.40 9.09
C ILE A 68 -2.51 18.32 8.00
N PHE A 69 -2.73 17.06 8.41
CA PHE A 69 -3.02 15.91 7.55
C PHE A 69 -4.20 15.13 8.12
#